data_AF-A0A3B0PN48-F1
#
_entry.id   AF-A0A3B0PN48-F1
#
_cell.length_a   1.000
_cell.length_b   1.000
_cell.length_c   1.000
_cell.angle_alpha   90.00
_cell.angle_beta   90.00
_cell.angle_gamma   90.00
#
_symmetry.space_group_name_H-M   'P 1'
#
loop_
_entity.id
_entity.type
_entity.pdbx_description
1 polymer ?
#
loop_
_entity_poly.entity_id
_entity_poly.type
_entity_poly.pdbx_seq_one_letter_code
_entity_poly.pdbx_strand_id
1 'polypeptide(L)' 'MVFINGLYKVEKLSSTKPLIDFAIMLSTLAPHLAEELLEALKEKQIKDQSW' A
#
# COMPACT_ATOMS: atom_id res chain seq x y z
N MET A 1 -3.52 -8.46 7.60
CA MET A 1 -4.65 -8.06 8.46
C MET A 1 -4.21 -7.33 9.73
N VAL A 2 -3.27 -7.85 10.53
CA VAL A 2 -2.77 -7.16 11.74
C VAL A 2 -2.23 -5.75 11.46
N PHE A 3 -1.52 -5.58 10.34
CA PHE A 3 -0.99 -4.27 9.91
C PHE A 3 -2.10 -3.21 9.75
N ILE A 4 -3.17 -3.55 9.02
CA ILE A 4 -4.34 -2.66 8.86
C ILE A 4 -4.97 -2.33 10.22
N ASN A 5 -5.16 -3.33 11.09
CA ASN A 5 -5.70 -3.09 12.43
C ASN A 5 -4.82 -2.14 13.27
N GLY A 6 -3.50 -2.16 13.05
CA GLY A 6 -2.56 -1.22 13.66
C GLY A 6 -2.69 0.20 13.08
N LEU A 7 -2.82 0.32 11.76
CA LEU A 7 -3.00 1.61 11.08
C LEU A 7 -4.25 2.36 11.57
N TYR A 8 -5.35 1.66 11.83
CA TYR A 8 -6.56 2.30 12.36
C TYR A 8 -6.44 2.83 13.80
N LYS A 9 -5.37 2.46 14.52
CA LYS A 9 -5.13 2.94 15.89
C LYS A 9 -4.18 4.13 15.96
N VAL A 10 -3.53 4.50 14.85
CA VAL A 10 -2.62 5.63 14.82
C VAL A 10 -3.33 6.88 14.31
N GLU A 11 -3.20 7.99 15.02
CA GLU A 11 -3.83 9.25 14.62
C GLU A 11 -3.13 9.89 13.42
N LYS A 12 -1.82 9.67 13.29
CA LYS A 12 -0.99 10.26 12.24
C LYS A 12 0.08 9.27 11.78
N LEU A 13 0.38 9.31 10.50
CA LEU A 13 1.52 8.63 9.89
C LEU A 13 2.61 9.66 9.60
N SER A 14 3.87 9.29 9.85
CA SER A 14 5.03 10.13 9.51
C SER A 14 5.30 10.17 8.00
N SER A 15 4.81 9.16 7.26
CA SER A 15 4.95 9.03 5.82
C SER A 15 3.89 8.09 5.26
N THR A 16 3.57 8.22 3.97
CA THR A 16 2.73 7.27 3.22
C THR A 16 3.48 6.01 2.80
N LYS A 17 4.82 5.96 2.94
CA LYS A 17 5.65 4.82 2.56
C LYS A 17 5.14 3.46 3.09
N PRO A 18 4.71 3.31 4.35
CA PRO A 18 4.17 2.03 4.83
C PRO A 18 2.90 1.57 4.10
N LEU A 19 2.10 2.51 3.57
CA LEU A 19 0.90 2.19 2.78
C LEU A 19 1.29 1.74 1.36
N ILE A 20 2.29 2.41 0.78
CA ILE A 20 2.84 2.08 -0.54
C ILE A 20 3.47 0.68 -0.50
N ASP A 21 4.36 0.44 0.47
CA ASP A 21 5.00 -0.86 0.66
C ASP A 21 3.93 -1.94 0.90
N PHE A 22 2.90 -1.66 1.71
CA PHE A 22 1.77 -2.58 1.89
C PHE A 22 1.01 -2.89 0.59
N ALA A 23 0.75 -1.89 -0.26
CA ALA A 23 0.08 -2.10 -1.53
C ALA A 23 0.93 -2.95 -2.49
N ILE A 24 2.26 -2.72 -2.54
CA ILE A 24 3.19 -3.56 -3.29
C ILE A 24 3.12 -5.01 -2.79
N MET A 25 3.13 -5.22 -1.46
CA MET A 25 2.98 -6.56 -0.88
C MET A 25 1.62 -7.20 -1.18
N LEU A 26 0.55 -6.42 -1.07
CA LEU A 26 -0.82 -6.86 -1.32
C LEU A 26 -1.04 -7.27 -2.77
N SER A 27 -0.30 -6.69 -3.73
CA SER A 27 -0.44 -6.98 -5.16
C SER A 27 -0.25 -8.46 -5.50
N THR A 28 0.55 -9.19 -4.70
CA THR A 28 0.78 -10.63 -4.85
C THR A 28 -0.49 -11.47 -4.61
N LEU A 29 -1.46 -10.93 -3.89
CA LEU A 29 -2.72 -11.61 -3.52
C LEU A 29 -3.94 -10.94 -4.15
N ALA A 30 -3.94 -9.61 -4.26
CA ALA A 30 -5.03 -8.80 -4.79
C ALA A 30 -4.49 -7.71 -5.74
N PRO A 31 -4.07 -8.08 -6.96
CA PRO A 31 -3.34 -7.20 -7.87
C PRO A 31 -4.16 -5.98 -8.31
N HIS A 32 -5.42 -6.17 -8.69
CA HIS A 32 -6.28 -5.07 -9.14
C HIS A 32 -6.48 -4.00 -8.06
N LEU A 33 -6.74 -4.43 -6.82
CA LEU A 33 -6.91 -3.51 -5.69
C LEU A 33 -5.60 -2.80 -5.35
N ALA A 34 -4.47 -3.51 -5.38
CA ALA A 34 -3.17 -2.92 -5.12
C ALA A 34 -2.81 -1.83 -6.14
N GLU A 35 -3.10 -2.04 -7.42
CA GLU A 35 -2.91 -1.04 -8.48
C GLU A 35 -3.77 0.21 -8.24
N GLU A 36 -5.06 0.05 -7.96
CA GLU A 36 -5.95 1.18 -7.65
C GLU A 36 -5.46 1.98 -6.42
N LEU A 37 -4.96 1.28 -5.39
CA LEU A 37 -4.41 1.93 -4.20
C LEU A 37 -3.11 2.70 -4.50
N LEU A 38 -2.22 2.15 -5.33
CA LEU A 38 -1.00 2.85 -5.75
C LEU A 38 -1.32 4.06 -6.62
N GLU A 39 -2.29 3.95 -7.53
CA GLU A 39 -2.76 5.06 -8.34
C GLU A 39 -3.34 6.19 -7.47
N ALA A 40 -4.16 5.84 -6.47
CA ALA A 40 -4.70 6.81 -5.51
C ALA A 40 -3.60 7.51 -4.69
N LEU A 41 -2.48 6.83 -4.44
CA LEU A 41 -1.29 7.36 -3.78
C LEU A 41 -0.34 8.11 -4.73
N LYS A 42 -0.69 8.24 -6.02
CA LYS A 42 0.12 8.86 -7.09
C LYS A 42 1.47 8.15 -7.30
N GLU A 43 1.50 6.84 -7.03
CA GLU A 43 2.66 6.00 -7.27
C GLU A 43 2.61 5.33 -8.64
N LYS A 44 3.74 4.78 -9.07
CA LYS A 44 3.84 4.02 -10.32
C LYS A 44 3.14 2.66 -10.18
N GLN A 45 2.74 2.11 -11.33
CA GLN A 45 2.13 0.78 -11.44
C GLN A 45 3.04 -0.32 -10.89
N ILE A 46 2.47 -1.45 -10.46
CA ILE A 46 3.20 -2.56 -9.83
C ILE A 46 4.36 -3.06 -10.69
N LYS A 47 4.19 -3.08 -12.02
CA LYS A 47 5.24 -3.52 -12.97
C LYS A 47 6.55 -2.72 -12.85
N ASP A 48 6.47 -1.46 -12.41
CA ASP A 48 7.59 -0.53 -12.29
C ASP A 48 8.08 -0.42 -10.84
N GLN A 49 7.45 -1.15 -9.91
CA GLN A 49 7.82 -1.21 -8.50
C GLN A 49 8.86 -2.29 -8.24
N SER A 50 9.58 -2.14 -7.13
CA SER A 50 10.51 -3.14 -6.61
C SER A 50 10.07 -3.57 -5.22
N TRP A 51 10.32 -4.83 -4.89
CA TRP A 51 10.14 -5.34 -3.54
C TRP A 51 11.20 -4.77 -2.60
#